data_AF-A0A820YRJ6-F1
#
_entry.id   AF-A0A820YRJ6-F1
#
_cell.length_a   1.000
_cell.length_b   1.000
_cell.length_c   1.000
_cell.angle_alpha   90.00
_cell.angle_beta   90.00
_cell.angle_gamma   90.00
#
_symmetry.space_group_name_H-M   'P 1'
#
loop_
_entity.id
_entity.type
_entity.pdbx_description
1 polymer ?
#
loop_
_entity_poly.entity_id
_entity_poly.type
_entity_poly.pdbx_seq_one_letter_code
_entity_poly.pdbx_strand_id
1 'polypeptide(L)'
;RKCIEFALKAKPIKRYIPVKKSQLKIWWFVTSPPFEYAIFSLIMINTVVLAMKYHKQPDSYSKALDYLNIVFTAIFGLEFVLKMAAFHVKNYFSDPSNCCDFIIVVGSVIDIIYTDIIAPGTNVISINFFRLFRVMRLVKVLSRGEGIRTLLWTFIKSFQALPYVALLIAMLFFIYAVIGMQ
;
A
#
# COMPACT_ATOMS: atom_id res chain seq x y z
N ARG A 1 30.78 -19.84 3.27
CA ARG A 1 29.99 -20.34 2.11
C ARG A 1 28.99 -19.31 1.58
N LYS A 2 28.03 -18.82 2.37
CA LYS A 2 26.99 -17.85 1.91
C LYS A 2 27.55 -16.54 1.34
N CYS A 3 28.59 -15.97 1.96
CA CYS A 3 29.20 -14.71 1.49
C CYS A 3 29.93 -14.85 0.14
N ILE A 4 30.60 -15.99 -0.07
CA ILE A 4 31.28 -16.32 -1.34
C ILE A 4 30.25 -16.50 -2.46
N GLU A 5 29.15 -17.20 -2.16
CA GLU A 5 28.06 -17.39 -3.12
C GLU A 5 27.39 -16.05 -3.49
N PHE A 6 27.19 -15.16 -2.52
CA PHE A 6 26.68 -13.82 -2.77
C PHE A 6 27.63 -13.02 -3.66
N ALA A 7 28.93 -13.00 -3.35
CA ALA A 7 29.93 -12.28 -4.13
C ALA A 7 29.96 -12.74 -5.60
N LEU A 8 29.80 -14.05 -5.85
CA LEU A 8 29.80 -14.61 -7.20
C LEU A 8 28.48 -14.38 -7.97
N LYS A 9 27.34 -14.22 -7.28
CA LYS A 9 26.01 -14.11 -7.91
C LYS A 9 25.41 -12.70 -7.88
N ALA A 10 26.02 -11.77 -7.15
CA ALA A 10 25.51 -10.41 -7.00
C ALA A 10 25.44 -9.69 -8.36
N LYS A 11 24.30 -9.05 -8.62
CA LYS A 11 24.08 -8.19 -9.79
C LYS A 11 23.93 -6.74 -9.33
N PRO A 12 24.34 -5.76 -10.16
CA PRO A 12 24.19 -4.36 -9.82
C PRO A 12 22.71 -3.99 -9.63
N ILE A 13 22.43 -3.18 -8.61
CA ILE A 13 21.10 -2.67 -8.32
C ILE A 13 20.85 -1.48 -9.27
N LYS A 14 19.73 -1.50 -9.99
CA LYS A 14 19.33 -0.38 -10.87
C LYS A 14 18.93 0.82 -10.00
N ARG A 15 19.67 1.92 -10.08
CA ARG A 15 19.29 3.21 -9.49
C ARG A 15 19.00 4.19 -10.62
N TYR A 16 17.76 4.64 -10.75
CA TYR A 16 17.37 5.59 -11.80
C TYR A 16 17.75 7.01 -11.39
N ILE A 17 18.48 7.70 -12.27
CA ILE A 17 18.83 9.12 -12.14
C ILE A 17 18.29 9.84 -13.39
N PRO A 18 17.40 10.83 -13.26
CA PRO A 18 16.83 11.53 -14.40
C PRO A 18 17.84 12.49 -15.05
N VAL A 19 17.80 12.59 -16.39
CA VAL A 19 18.73 13.42 -17.17
C VAL A 19 18.23 14.87 -17.33
N LYS A 20 16.90 15.09 -17.32
CA LYS A 20 16.30 16.42 -17.51
C LYS A 20 16.39 17.26 -16.23
N LYS A 21 16.80 18.53 -16.34
CA LYS A 21 16.99 19.45 -15.19
C LYS A 21 15.72 19.66 -14.33
N SER A 22 14.54 19.77 -14.95
CA SER A 22 13.27 19.91 -14.22
C SER A 22 12.91 18.64 -13.44
N GLN A 23 13.04 17.47 -14.08
CA GLN A 23 12.81 16.17 -13.46
C GLN A 23 13.80 15.88 -12.33
N LEU A 24 15.06 16.31 -12.49
CA LEU A 24 16.10 16.17 -11.48
C LEU A 24 15.74 16.93 -10.19
N LYS A 25 15.24 18.16 -10.28
CA LYS A 25 14.78 18.93 -9.10
C LYS A 25 13.66 18.20 -8.34
N ILE A 26 12.66 17.69 -9.07
CA ILE A 26 11.54 16.93 -8.48
C ILE A 26 12.06 15.64 -7.85
N TRP A 27 12.96 14.93 -8.51
CA TRP A 27 13.56 13.71 -8.00
C TRP A 27 14.37 13.93 -6.72
N TRP A 28 15.17 15.01 -6.64
CA TRP A 28 15.88 15.39 -5.40
C TRP A 28 14.92 15.71 -4.26
N PHE A 29 13.81 16.39 -4.55
CA PHE A 29 12.79 16.70 -3.54
C PHE A 29 12.09 15.43 -3.03
N VAL A 30 11.63 14.56 -3.94
CA VAL A 30 10.88 13.34 -3.61
C VAL A 30 11.76 12.29 -2.91
N THR A 31 13.05 12.23 -3.25
CA THR A 31 14.01 11.31 -2.63
C THR A 31 14.62 11.90 -1.35
N SER A 32 14.19 13.09 -0.92
CA SER A 32 14.74 13.72 0.27
C SER A 32 14.22 13.04 1.54
N PRO A 33 15.09 12.76 2.54
CA PRO A 33 14.67 12.24 3.84
C PRO A 33 13.53 13.04 4.52
N PRO A 34 13.51 14.40 4.51
CA PRO A 34 12.42 15.14 5.14
C PRO A 34 11.07 14.92 4.44
N PHE A 35 11.04 14.81 3.10
CA PHE A 35 9.81 14.46 2.38
C PHE A 35 9.32 13.07 2.78
N GLU A 36 10.22 12.11 2.91
CA GLU A 36 9.88 10.78 3.37
C GLU A 36 9.28 10.82 4.79
N TYR A 37 9.94 11.45 5.77
CA TYR A 37 9.39 11.56 7.12
C TYR A 37 8.06 12.31 7.17
N ALA A 38 7.88 13.36 6.36
CA ALA A 38 6.63 14.10 6.27
C ALA A 38 5.47 13.20 5.83
N ILE A 39 5.62 12.46 4.73
CA ILE A 39 4.58 11.54 4.27
C ILE A 39 4.32 10.43 5.30
N PHE A 40 5.37 9.91 5.94
CA PHE A 40 5.22 8.89 6.98
C PHE A 40 4.39 9.41 8.16
N SER A 41 4.67 10.63 8.62
CA SER A 41 3.89 11.27 9.69
C SER A 41 2.42 11.46 9.29
N LEU A 42 2.14 11.83 8.04
CA LEU A 42 0.78 11.97 7.53
C LEU A 42 0.02 10.64 7.50
N ILE A 43 0.69 9.51 7.18
CA ILE A 43 0.10 8.18 7.25
C ILE A 43 -0.27 7.82 8.70
N MET A 44 0.61 8.14 9.65
CA MET A 44 0.35 7.91 11.08
C MET A 44 -0.84 8.74 11.56
N ILE A 45 -0.89 10.04 11.22
CA ILE A 45 -2.02 10.91 11.59
C ILE A 45 -3.32 10.39 10.95
N ASN A 46 -3.31 10.01 9.67
CA ASN A 46 -4.50 9.46 9.01
C ASN A 46 -4.98 8.16 9.68
N THR A 47 -4.07 7.33 10.17
CA THR A 47 -4.39 6.12 10.93
C THR A 47 -5.11 6.46 12.24
N VAL A 48 -4.60 7.43 12.99
CA VAL A 48 -5.24 7.88 14.24
C VAL A 48 -6.65 8.42 13.96
N VAL A 49 -6.81 9.23 12.92
CA VAL A 49 -8.12 9.76 12.48
C VAL A 49 -9.09 8.61 12.12
N LEU A 50 -8.60 7.53 11.51
CA LEU A 50 -9.43 6.38 11.19
C LEU A 50 -9.83 5.58 12.45
N ALA A 51 -8.92 5.45 13.42
CA ALA A 51 -9.16 4.79 14.70
C ALA A 51 -10.10 5.57 15.63
N MET A 52 -10.24 6.89 15.42
CA MET A 52 -11.12 7.77 16.18
C MET A 52 -12.62 7.64 15.85
N LYS A 53 -13.01 6.84 14.84
CA LYS A 53 -14.42 6.57 14.52
C LYS A 53 -15.05 5.67 15.61
N TYR A 54 -16.23 6.05 16.12
CA TYR A 54 -16.95 5.29 17.14
C TYR A 54 -18.45 5.17 16.84
N HIS A 55 -19.11 4.21 17.50
CA HIS A 55 -20.53 3.93 17.28
C HIS A 55 -21.43 5.00 17.90
N LYS A 56 -22.47 5.45 17.18
CA LYS A 56 -23.38 6.56 17.56
C LYS A 56 -22.68 7.94 17.70
N GLN A 57 -21.69 8.20 16.85
CA GLN A 57 -21.05 9.52 16.78
C GLN A 57 -22.01 10.60 16.21
N PRO A 58 -21.91 11.86 16.64
CA PRO A 58 -22.73 12.94 16.10
C PRO A 58 -22.37 13.23 14.64
N ASP A 59 -23.37 13.62 13.84
CA ASP A 59 -23.22 13.82 12.40
C ASP A 59 -22.14 14.85 12.04
N SER A 60 -22.03 15.93 12.83
CA SER A 60 -20.98 16.95 12.64
C SER A 60 -19.57 16.38 12.79
N TYR A 61 -19.37 15.45 13.72
CA TYR A 61 -18.08 14.79 13.93
C TYR A 61 -17.76 13.82 12.80
N SER A 62 -18.74 13.04 12.34
CA SER A 62 -18.56 12.17 11.18
C SER A 62 -18.16 12.96 9.94
N LYS A 63 -18.85 14.07 9.66
CA LYS A 63 -18.55 14.96 8.52
C LYS A 63 -17.14 15.56 8.61
N ALA A 64 -16.70 15.96 9.81
CA ALA A 64 -15.34 16.46 10.02
C ALA A 64 -14.28 15.37 9.73
N LEU A 65 -14.48 14.14 10.22
CA LEU A 65 -13.58 13.02 9.94
C LEU A 65 -13.55 12.66 8.45
N ASP A 66 -14.69 12.73 7.76
CA ASP A 66 -14.74 12.44 6.32
C ASP A 66 -14.05 13.54 5.50
N TYR A 67 -14.19 14.82 5.86
CA TYR A 67 -13.42 15.91 5.25
C TYR A 67 -11.90 15.72 5.42
N LEU A 68 -11.45 15.37 6.63
CA LEU A 68 -10.03 15.05 6.87
C LEU A 68 -9.55 13.90 5.98
N ASN A 69 -10.37 12.85 5.80
CA ASN A 69 -10.03 11.73 4.91
C ASN A 69 -9.87 12.17 3.45
N ILE A 70 -10.71 13.09 2.96
CA ILE A 70 -10.58 13.67 1.62
C ILE A 70 -9.25 14.44 1.51
N VAL A 71 -8.93 15.28 2.49
CA VAL A 71 -7.66 16.04 2.52
C VAL A 71 -6.44 15.10 2.49
N PHE A 72 -6.42 14.05 3.32
CA PHE A 72 -5.33 13.07 3.30
C PHE A 72 -5.22 12.37 1.94
N THR A 73 -6.36 12.05 1.31
CA THR A 73 -6.39 11.43 -0.02
C THR A 73 -5.78 12.34 -1.07
N ALA A 74 -6.11 13.63 -1.04
CA ALA A 74 -5.55 14.62 -1.95
C ALA A 74 -4.03 14.74 -1.78
N ILE A 75 -3.53 14.75 -0.54
CA ILE A 75 -2.09 14.81 -0.26
C ILE A 75 -1.36 13.56 -0.76
N PHE A 76 -1.91 12.35 -0.53
CA PHE A 76 -1.31 11.12 -1.07
C PHE A 76 -1.42 11.02 -2.59
N GLY A 77 -2.48 11.57 -3.19
CA GLY A 77 -2.58 11.73 -4.64
C GLY A 77 -1.47 12.63 -5.19
N LEU A 78 -1.18 13.74 -4.50
CA LEU A 78 -0.10 14.65 -4.87
C LEU A 78 1.28 14.00 -4.71
N GLU A 79 1.51 13.23 -3.64
CA GLU A 79 2.71 12.40 -3.48
C GLU A 79 2.91 11.47 -4.68
N PHE A 80 1.86 10.76 -5.10
CA PHE A 80 1.88 9.86 -6.25
C PHE A 80 2.25 10.61 -7.54
N VAL A 81 1.61 11.75 -7.82
CA VAL A 81 1.89 12.55 -9.01
C VAL A 81 3.35 13.03 -9.03
N LEU A 82 3.87 13.50 -7.88
CA LEU A 82 5.27 13.90 -7.75
C LEU A 82 6.24 12.74 -7.99
N LYS A 83 5.97 11.56 -7.42
CA LYS A 83 6.80 10.36 -7.65
C LYS A 83 6.73 9.89 -9.10
N MET A 84 5.56 9.91 -9.72
CA MET A 84 5.39 9.55 -11.12
C MET A 84 6.17 10.50 -12.05
N ALA A 85 6.14 11.81 -11.75
CA ALA A 85 6.92 12.82 -12.46
C ALA A 85 8.43 12.64 -12.24
N ALA A 86 8.88 12.22 -11.06
CA ALA A 86 10.28 11.99 -10.73
C ALA A 86 10.86 10.75 -11.43
N PHE A 87 10.19 9.60 -11.32
CA PHE A 87 10.75 8.30 -11.71
C PHE A 87 10.43 7.86 -13.13
N HIS A 88 9.50 8.51 -13.83
CA HIS A 88 8.95 8.04 -15.11
C HIS A 88 8.18 6.69 -14.97
N VAL A 89 7.09 6.54 -15.72
CA VAL A 89 6.11 5.43 -15.57
C VAL A 89 6.78 4.06 -15.50
N LYS A 90 7.70 3.76 -16.43
CA LYS A 90 8.37 2.45 -16.51
C LYS A 90 9.18 2.09 -15.26
N ASN A 91 9.92 3.04 -14.68
CA ASN A 91 10.71 2.77 -13.49
C ASN A 91 9.84 2.76 -12.23
N TYR A 92 8.83 3.63 -12.18
CA TYR A 92 7.88 3.68 -11.08
C TYR A 92 7.19 2.33 -10.83
N PHE A 93 6.70 1.68 -11.90
CA PHE A 93 6.02 0.38 -11.80
C PHE A 93 6.96 -0.82 -11.63
N SER A 94 8.28 -0.63 -11.77
CA SER A 94 9.25 -1.72 -11.53
C SER A 94 9.45 -2.00 -10.03
N ASP A 95 9.15 -1.03 -9.17
CA ASP A 95 9.25 -1.15 -7.73
C ASP A 95 7.92 -1.60 -7.10
N PRO A 96 7.85 -2.78 -6.45
CA PRO A 96 6.60 -3.31 -5.89
C PRO A 96 5.94 -2.39 -4.86
N SER A 97 6.73 -1.69 -4.05
CA SER A 97 6.24 -0.74 -3.05
C SER A 97 5.55 0.48 -3.68
N ASN A 98 6.06 0.97 -4.82
CA ASN A 98 5.44 2.07 -5.57
C ASN A 98 4.19 1.61 -6.32
N CYS A 99 4.17 0.35 -6.80
CA CYS A 99 2.98 -0.25 -7.40
C CYS A 99 1.84 -0.40 -6.37
N CYS A 100 2.16 -0.83 -5.14
CA CYS A 100 1.19 -0.87 -4.05
C CYS A 100 0.62 0.52 -3.73
N ASP A 101 1.48 1.54 -3.69
CA ASP A 101 1.08 2.93 -3.50
C ASP A 101 0.10 3.41 -4.58
N PHE A 102 0.36 3.09 -5.86
CA PHE A 102 -0.54 3.42 -6.97
C PHE A 102 -1.93 2.81 -6.80
N ILE A 103 -2.01 1.52 -6.44
CA ILE A 103 -3.29 0.83 -6.21
C ILE A 103 -4.07 1.51 -5.08
N ILE A 104 -3.39 1.90 -4.00
CA ILE A 104 -4.02 2.58 -2.86
C ILE A 104 -4.58 3.95 -3.26
N VAL A 105 -3.81 4.74 -4.03
CA VAL A 105 -4.25 6.07 -4.49
C VAL A 105 -5.43 5.95 -5.45
N VAL A 106 -5.36 5.05 -6.45
CA VAL A 106 -6.47 4.81 -7.39
C VAL A 106 -7.72 4.34 -6.66
N GLY A 107 -7.60 3.35 -5.77
CA GLY A 107 -8.73 2.86 -4.98
C GLY A 107 -9.34 3.94 -4.09
N SER A 108 -8.52 4.82 -3.52
CA SER A 108 -9.00 5.96 -2.72
C SER A 108 -9.71 7.03 -3.55
N VAL A 109 -9.26 7.29 -4.78
CA VAL A 109 -9.94 8.24 -5.69
C VAL A 109 -11.29 7.69 -6.13
N ILE A 110 -11.35 6.39 -6.46
CA ILE A 110 -12.60 5.72 -6.81
C ILE A 110 -13.58 5.74 -5.63
N ASP A 111 -13.10 5.50 -4.40
CA ASP A 111 -13.91 5.60 -3.16
C ASP A 111 -14.59 6.96 -3.03
N ILE A 112 -13.84 8.06 -3.20
CA ILE A 112 -14.37 9.43 -3.11
C ILE A 112 -15.39 9.70 -4.23
N ILE A 113 -15.05 9.40 -5.49
CA ILE A 113 -15.94 9.65 -6.62
C ILE A 113 -17.26 8.90 -6.45
N TYR A 114 -17.20 7.63 -6.02
CA TYR A 114 -18.41 6.82 -5.86
C TYR A 114 -19.26 7.29 -4.68
N THR A 115 -18.63 7.66 -3.56
CA THR A 115 -19.32 8.09 -2.33
C THR A 115 -19.94 9.48 -2.46
N ASP A 116 -19.25 10.44 -3.09
CA ASP A 116 -19.65 11.85 -3.09
C ASP A 116 -20.38 12.29 -4.38
N ILE A 117 -20.10 11.68 -5.54
CA ILE A 117 -20.65 12.14 -6.84
C ILE A 117 -21.76 11.23 -7.36
N ILE A 118 -21.56 9.91 -7.34
CA ILE A 118 -22.44 8.99 -8.08
C ILE A 118 -23.67 8.61 -7.25
N ALA A 119 -23.53 8.42 -5.94
CA ALA A 119 -24.62 7.89 -5.14
C ALA A 119 -24.63 8.44 -3.69
N PRO A 120 -24.86 9.75 -3.51
CA PRO A 120 -24.94 10.36 -2.19
C PRO A 120 -26.10 9.72 -1.41
N GLY A 121 -25.79 8.89 -0.40
CA GLY A 121 -26.76 8.30 0.52
C GLY A 121 -27.25 6.88 0.21
N THR A 122 -26.84 6.23 -0.88
CA THR A 122 -27.23 4.83 -1.13
C THR A 122 -26.21 3.86 -0.53
N ASN A 123 -26.58 3.16 0.53
CA ASN A 123 -25.79 2.09 1.16
C ASN A 123 -25.80 0.81 0.31
N VAL A 124 -25.27 0.85 -0.92
CA VAL A 124 -25.00 -0.37 -1.69
C VAL A 124 -23.72 -1.03 -1.16
N ILE A 125 -23.73 -2.36 -1.12
CA ILE A 125 -22.72 -3.27 -0.54
C ILE A 125 -21.26 -2.90 -0.94
N SER A 126 -21.07 -2.26 -2.09
CA SER A 126 -19.78 -1.72 -2.56
C SER A 126 -19.13 -0.67 -1.65
N ILE A 127 -19.89 0.11 -0.88
CA ILE A 127 -19.33 1.18 -0.02
C ILE A 127 -18.42 0.61 1.07
N ASN A 128 -18.74 -0.55 1.63
CA ASN A 128 -17.88 -1.16 2.64
C ASN A 128 -16.56 -1.68 2.07
N PHE A 129 -16.55 -2.11 0.80
CA PHE A 129 -15.32 -2.55 0.15
C PHE A 129 -14.39 -1.37 -0.15
N PHE A 130 -14.92 -0.27 -0.69
CA PHE A 130 -14.07 0.89 -1.03
C PHE A 130 -13.48 1.59 0.20
N ARG A 131 -14.19 1.55 1.34
CA ARG A 131 -13.66 2.00 2.64
C ARG A 131 -12.39 1.24 3.08
N LEU A 132 -12.17 0.00 2.62
CA LEU A 132 -10.94 -0.75 2.91
C LEU A 132 -9.70 -0.08 2.32
N PHE A 133 -9.81 0.63 1.19
CA PHE A 133 -8.66 1.32 0.59
C PHE A 133 -8.07 2.40 1.52
N ARG A 134 -8.90 2.98 2.41
CA ARG A 134 -8.41 3.92 3.44
C ARG A 134 -7.53 3.17 4.45
N VAL A 135 -7.95 1.99 4.89
CA VAL A 135 -7.18 1.12 5.80
C VAL A 135 -5.91 0.61 5.10
N MET A 136 -5.97 0.29 3.81
CA MET A 136 -4.82 -0.17 3.03
C MET A 136 -3.64 0.81 3.02
N ARG A 137 -3.85 2.10 3.33
CA ARG A 137 -2.75 3.07 3.52
C ARG A 137 -1.78 2.67 4.61
N LEU A 138 -2.23 1.91 5.62
CA LEU A 138 -1.37 1.30 6.64
C LEU A 138 -0.30 0.39 6.04
N VAL A 139 -0.57 -0.24 4.89
CA VAL A 139 0.41 -1.08 4.17
C VAL A 139 1.61 -0.24 3.67
N LYS A 140 1.43 1.08 3.45
CA LYS A 140 2.53 1.99 3.11
C LYS A 140 3.55 2.08 4.23
N VAL A 141 3.15 1.94 5.50
CA VAL A 141 4.07 1.88 6.66
C VAL A 141 4.99 0.67 6.55
N LEU A 142 4.43 -0.50 6.24
CA LEU A 142 5.19 -1.75 6.08
C LEU A 142 6.19 -1.67 4.92
N SER A 143 5.83 -0.93 3.87
CA SER A 143 6.69 -0.74 2.69
C SER A 143 7.87 0.20 2.94
N ARG A 144 7.83 1.01 4.01
CA ARG A 144 8.88 1.98 4.36
C ARG A 144 9.99 1.38 5.24
N GLY A 145 9.64 0.42 6.10
CA GLY A 145 10.62 -0.26 6.95
C GLY A 145 11.44 -1.26 6.15
N GLU A 146 12.71 -0.95 5.87
CA GLU A 146 13.63 -1.88 5.16
C GLU A 146 13.73 -3.24 5.86
N GLY A 147 13.78 -3.25 7.19
CA GLY A 147 13.76 -4.47 8.01
C GLY A 147 12.46 -5.26 7.84
N ILE A 148 11.31 -4.60 7.92
CA ILE A 148 9.98 -5.23 7.76
C ILE A 148 9.83 -5.80 6.34
N ARG A 149 10.22 -5.04 5.32
CA ARG A 149 10.19 -5.48 3.92
C ARG A 149 11.08 -6.71 3.70
N THR A 150 12.27 -6.73 4.28
CA THR A 150 13.17 -7.88 4.21
C THR A 150 12.56 -9.09 4.90
N LEU A 151 11.99 -8.92 6.10
CA LEU A 151 11.30 -9.98 6.83
C LEU A 151 10.13 -10.56 6.04
N LEU A 152 9.22 -9.72 5.54
CA LEU A 152 8.10 -10.14 4.72
C LEU A 152 8.56 -10.88 3.45
N TRP A 153 9.63 -10.38 2.80
CA TRP A 153 10.20 -11.05 1.64
C TRP A 153 10.76 -12.44 1.98
N THR A 154 11.49 -12.56 3.09
CA THR A 154 12.01 -13.86 3.55
C THR A 154 10.90 -14.83 3.95
N PHE A 155 9.82 -14.32 4.54
CA PHE A 155 8.64 -15.11 4.89
C PHE A 155 7.96 -15.66 3.64
N ILE A 156 7.69 -14.80 2.64
CA ILE A 156 7.11 -15.20 1.36
C ILE A 156 7.99 -16.25 0.67
N LYS A 157 9.31 -16.08 0.69
CA LYS A 157 10.25 -17.06 0.14
C LYS A 157 10.22 -18.40 0.86
N SER A 158 10.02 -18.39 2.17
CA SER A 158 9.90 -19.61 2.98
C SER A 158 8.64 -20.40 2.63
N PHE A 159 7.51 -19.71 2.43
CA PHE A 159 6.27 -20.35 1.95
C PHE A 159 6.43 -20.96 0.56
N GLN A 160 7.09 -20.25 -0.36
CA GLN A 160 7.36 -20.77 -1.71
C GLN A 160 8.23 -22.03 -1.72
N ALA A 161 9.02 -22.27 -0.67
CA ALA A 161 9.85 -23.47 -0.54
C ALA A 161 9.09 -24.69 0.00
N LEU A 162 7.87 -24.52 0.52
CA LEU A 162 7.11 -25.59 1.19
C LEU A 162 5.72 -25.89 0.57
N PRO A 163 5.55 -25.94 -0.77
CA PRO A 163 4.24 -26.15 -1.38
C PRO A 163 3.65 -27.54 -1.06
N TYR A 164 4.50 -28.57 -0.95
CA TYR A 164 4.05 -29.94 -0.69
C TYR A 164 3.44 -30.12 0.70
N VAL A 165 3.96 -29.42 1.70
CA VAL A 165 3.41 -29.47 3.07
C VAL A 165 2.01 -28.84 3.09
N ALA A 166 1.83 -27.69 2.43
CA ALA A 166 0.52 -27.06 2.31
C ALA A 166 -0.48 -27.94 1.55
N LEU A 167 -0.04 -28.62 0.48
CA LEU A 167 -0.86 -29.56 -0.27
C LEU A 167 -1.31 -30.76 0.57
N LEU A 168 -0.41 -31.31 1.40
CA LEU A 168 -0.74 -32.43 2.29
C LEU A 168 -1.81 -32.02 3.32
N ILE A 169 -1.69 -30.83 3.92
CA ILE A 169 -2.69 -30.29 4.83
C ILE A 169 -4.05 -30.10 4.12
N ALA A 170 -4.04 -29.58 2.89
CA ALA A 170 -5.26 -29.41 2.10
C ALA A 170 -5.92 -30.77 1.76
N MET A 171 -5.13 -31.78 1.41
CA MET A 171 -5.61 -33.14 1.14
C MET A 171 -6.25 -33.77 2.39
N LEU A 172 -5.65 -33.55 3.56
CA LEU A 172 -6.20 -34.00 4.84
C LEU A 172 -7.58 -33.38 5.10
N PHE A 173 -7.70 -32.05 4.94
CA PHE A 173 -8.99 -31.36 5.07
C PHE A 173 -10.03 -31.88 4.08
N PHE A 174 -9.62 -32.19 2.84
CA PHE A 174 -10.51 -32.75 1.84
C PHE A 174 -11.06 -34.12 2.23
N ILE A 175 -10.21 -35.06 2.68
CA ILE A 175 -10.63 -36.41 3.08
C ILE A 175 -11.62 -36.33 4.25
N TYR A 176 -11.31 -35.55 5.29
CA TYR A 176 -12.20 -35.41 6.45
C TYR A 176 -13.52 -34.71 6.09
N ALA A 177 -13.48 -33.72 5.19
CA ALA A 177 -14.71 -33.08 4.71
C ALA A 177 -15.62 -34.07 3.97
N VAL A 178 -15.05 -34.97 3.14
CA VAL A 178 -15.83 -36.00 2.43
C VAL A 178 -16.42 -37.01 3.41
N ILE A 179 -15.62 -37.55 4.34
CA ILE A 179 -16.11 -38.50 5.34
C ILE A 179 -17.20 -37.86 6.22
N GLY A 180 -17.04 -36.61 6.63
CA GLY A 180 -18.02 -35.91 7.47
C GLY A 180 -19.34 -35.56 6.76
N MET A 181 -19.38 -35.59 5.43
CA MET A 181 -20.61 -35.44 4.65
C MET A 181 -21.34 -36.78 4.41
N GLN A 182 -20.69 -37.91 4.67
CA GLN A 182 -21.17 -39.26 4.37
C GLN A 182 -21.76 -39.92 5.62
#